data_AF-A0A5C8L4B4-F1
#
_entry.id   AF-A0A5C8L4B4-F1
#
_cell.length_a   1.000
_cell.length_b   1.000
_cell.length_c   1.000
_cell.angle_alpha   90.00
_cell.angle_beta   90.00
_cell.angle_gamma   90.00
#
_symmetry.space_group_name_H-M   'P 1'
#
loop_
_entity.id
_entity.type
_entity.pdbx_description
1 polymer ?
#
loop_
_entity_poly.entity_id
_entity_poly.type
_entity_poly.pdbx_seq_one_letter_code
_entity_poly.pdbx_strand_id
1 'polypeptide(L)'
;MFIKKKIAALICTLIVGVVSATVASVAFAASATGSLTVYKVDSTTYSNYAEVHNSESSFYPNDVVAQGNLSVSGNSNVPTGYIGVKTELYRAGTLCKVHDWYYNASEAGGLQTSSQDNCGAGNYTAKGQTAAYSFGEYVKYNILSSPAISGGSNTLAITMTSSSTLSASTNEVASSFSKNKNGETYGSAEKVAPNSEPDLIQAIGVDGIFGYVRAADLNTKMPKKPEEAISKQHSFAQESFREIKLYDVDGEKVIGTFHISQRPDDVKEFKK
;
A
#
# COMPACT_ATOMS: atom_id res chain seq x y z
N MET A 1 25.46 53.83 75.85
CA MET A 1 26.87 53.41 75.67
C MET A 1 26.84 51.90 75.40
N PHE A 2 27.02 51.30 74.22
CA PHE A 2 27.46 51.63 72.85
C PHE A 2 26.47 50.94 71.88
N ILE A 3 25.85 51.61 70.91
CA ILE A 3 26.26 51.85 69.50
C ILE A 3 26.36 50.60 68.61
N LYS A 4 25.54 50.65 67.55
CA LYS A 4 25.34 49.78 66.37
C LYS A 4 26.63 49.29 65.67
N LYS A 5 26.59 48.07 65.12
CA LYS A 5 27.35 47.59 63.93
C LYS A 5 26.60 46.38 63.37
N LYS A 6 26.49 46.09 62.07
CA LYS A 6 26.63 46.80 60.79
C LYS A 6 26.00 45.83 59.78
N ILE A 7 25.19 46.33 58.85
CA ILE A 7 24.65 45.57 57.72
C ILE A 7 25.80 45.15 56.80
N ALA A 8 25.80 43.89 56.36
CA ALA A 8 26.50 43.45 55.16
C ALA A 8 25.59 42.46 54.41
N ALA A 9 25.11 42.92 53.25
CA ALA A 9 24.35 42.13 52.29
C ALA A 9 25.28 41.15 51.57
N LEU A 10 24.83 39.92 51.30
CA LEU A 10 25.43 39.11 50.25
C LEU A 10 24.43 38.11 49.63
N ILE A 11 23.89 38.56 48.49
CA ILE A 11 23.82 37.89 47.19
C ILE A 11 22.98 36.60 47.06
N CYS A 12 21.89 36.77 46.32
CA CYS A 12 21.08 35.78 45.63
C CYS A 12 21.91 34.72 44.88
N THR A 13 21.58 33.45 45.09
CA THR A 13 21.68 32.44 44.01
C THR A 13 20.38 31.66 44.00
N LEU A 14 19.48 32.08 43.09
CA LEU A 14 18.27 31.37 42.73
C LEU A 14 18.71 30.09 42.00
N ILE A 15 18.50 28.92 42.60
CA ILE A 15 18.70 27.64 41.94
C ILE A 15 17.54 27.48 40.93
N VAL A 16 17.74 27.96 39.71
CA VAL A 16 16.89 27.59 38.57
C VAL A 16 17.37 26.22 38.11
N GLY A 17 16.77 25.18 38.69
CA GLY A 17 16.87 23.84 38.13
C GLY A 17 16.15 23.83 36.77
N VAL A 18 16.91 24.00 35.68
CA VAL A 18 16.43 23.72 34.34
C VAL A 18 16.33 22.20 34.23
N VAL A 19 15.17 21.65 34.59
CA VAL A 19 14.80 20.29 34.22
C VAL A 19 14.47 20.34 32.73
N SER A 20 15.48 20.12 31.89
CA SER A 20 15.30 19.84 30.47
C SER A 20 14.65 18.46 30.36
N ALA A 21 13.32 18.41 30.51
CA ALA A 21 12.54 17.27 30.10
C ALA A 21 12.64 17.18 28.57
N THR A 22 13.63 16.44 28.08
CA THR A 22 13.62 15.94 26.70
C THR A 22 12.45 14.98 26.60
N VAL A 23 11.27 15.49 26.27
CA VAL A 23 10.20 14.66 25.74
C VAL A 23 10.74 14.11 24.42
N ALA A 24 11.22 12.88 24.45
CA ALA A 24 11.41 12.10 23.24
C ALA A 24 10.02 11.97 22.62
N SER A 25 9.74 12.82 21.63
CA SER A 25 8.57 12.67 20.78
C SER A 25 8.76 11.36 20.02
N VAL A 26 8.13 10.30 20.51
CA VAL A 26 7.96 9.08 19.72
C VAL A 26 7.09 9.46 18.52
N ALA A 27 7.69 9.55 17.35
CA ALA A 27 6.94 9.65 16.12
C ALA A 27 6.29 8.29 15.89
N PHE A 28 4.96 8.21 16.06
CA PHE A 28 4.23 7.03 15.60
C PHE A 28 4.19 7.07 14.07
N ALA A 29 4.53 5.96 13.42
CA ALA A 29 4.33 5.82 11.98
C ALA A 29 2.83 5.98 11.67
N ALA A 30 2.50 6.84 10.72
CA ALA A 30 1.11 7.01 10.29
C ALA A 30 0.68 5.74 9.55
N SER A 31 -0.49 5.20 9.91
CA SER A 31 -1.12 4.08 9.20
C SER A 31 -2.61 4.32 9.00
N ALA A 32 -3.17 3.67 7.99
CA ALA A 32 -4.60 3.63 7.75
C ALA A 32 -5.03 2.24 7.25
N THR A 33 -6.07 1.71 7.88
CA THR A 33 -6.62 0.39 7.58
C THR A 33 -7.93 0.53 6.81
N GLY A 34 -8.05 -0.21 5.70
CA GLY A 34 -9.27 -0.32 4.90
C GLY A 34 -10.35 -1.16 5.60
N SER A 35 -11.57 -1.07 5.07
CA SER A 35 -12.70 -1.84 5.55
C SER A 35 -12.48 -3.34 5.35
N LEU A 36 -12.84 -4.13 6.36
CA LEU A 36 -12.80 -5.59 6.30
C LEU A 36 -13.85 -6.11 5.33
N THR A 37 -13.43 -6.93 4.36
CA THR A 37 -14.35 -7.71 3.52
C THR A 37 -14.36 -9.15 3.98
N VAL A 38 -15.53 -9.72 4.23
CA VAL A 38 -15.70 -11.12 4.62
C VAL A 38 -16.38 -11.86 3.46
N TYR A 39 -15.83 -13.00 3.09
CA TYR A 39 -16.34 -13.83 2.00
C TYR A 39 -16.14 -15.31 2.27
N LYS A 40 -16.82 -16.15 1.51
CA LYS A 40 -16.80 -17.61 1.67
C LYS A 40 -16.42 -18.27 0.36
N VAL A 41 -15.47 -19.20 0.43
CA VAL A 41 -15.13 -20.12 -0.66
C VAL A 41 -15.29 -21.53 -0.12
N ASP A 42 -16.15 -22.31 -0.75
CA ASP A 42 -16.62 -23.61 -0.26
C ASP A 42 -17.19 -23.54 1.15
N SER A 43 -16.60 -24.26 2.11
CA SER A 43 -16.98 -24.24 3.52
C SER A 43 -16.16 -23.25 4.35
N THR A 44 -15.10 -22.67 3.76
CA THR A 44 -14.13 -21.83 4.47
C THR A 44 -14.50 -20.36 4.34
N THR A 45 -14.56 -19.67 5.47
CA THR A 45 -14.74 -18.21 5.53
C THR A 45 -13.39 -17.53 5.58
N TYR A 46 -13.21 -16.50 4.77
CA TYR A 46 -12.02 -15.68 4.70
C TYR A 46 -12.40 -14.23 4.98
N SER A 47 -11.41 -13.45 5.39
CA SER A 47 -11.50 -12.00 5.40
C SER A 47 -10.26 -11.37 4.79
N ASN A 48 -10.43 -10.19 4.20
CA ASN A 48 -9.33 -9.41 3.65
C ASN A 48 -9.49 -7.92 3.97
N TYR A 49 -8.38 -7.20 3.96
CA TYR A 49 -8.34 -5.73 4.06
C TYR A 49 -6.97 -5.21 3.58
N ALA A 50 -6.91 -3.93 3.22
CA ALA A 50 -5.68 -3.25 2.87
C ALA A 50 -5.21 -2.40 4.04
N GLU A 51 -3.91 -2.22 4.18
CA GLU A 51 -3.31 -1.24 5.07
C GLU A 51 -2.28 -0.42 4.31
N VAL A 52 -2.22 0.88 4.55
CA VAL A 52 -1.14 1.74 4.09
C VAL A 52 -0.47 2.35 5.31
N HIS A 53 0.86 2.36 5.36
CA HIS A 53 1.60 2.95 6.46
C HIS A 53 2.93 3.55 5.98
N ASN A 54 3.44 4.53 6.73
CA ASN A 54 4.80 5.00 6.53
C ASN A 54 5.78 3.96 7.06
N SER A 55 6.87 3.73 6.32
CA SER A 55 7.92 2.78 6.67
C SER A 55 8.55 3.13 8.02
N GLU A 56 8.72 2.12 8.87
CA GLU A 56 9.47 2.23 10.13
C GLU A 56 10.98 2.02 9.93
N SER A 57 11.42 1.71 8.70
CA SER A 57 12.82 1.46 8.39
C SER A 57 13.65 2.74 8.54
N SER A 58 14.68 2.68 9.39
CA SER A 58 15.69 3.75 9.46
C SER A 58 16.49 3.94 8.16
N PHE A 59 16.51 2.93 7.28
CA PHE A 59 17.17 3.01 5.97
C PHE A 59 16.29 3.66 4.90
N TYR A 60 14.97 3.44 4.99
CA TYR A 60 13.98 3.97 4.06
C TYR A 60 12.86 4.71 4.82
N PRO A 61 13.19 5.79 5.57
CA PRO A 61 12.25 6.43 6.50
C PRO A 61 11.14 7.21 5.80
N ASN A 62 11.27 7.44 4.50
CA ASN A 62 10.29 8.19 3.71
C ASN A 62 9.35 7.26 2.94
N ASP A 63 9.59 5.95 2.93
CA ASP A 63 8.80 5.00 2.17
C ASP A 63 7.36 4.91 2.69
N VAL A 64 6.46 4.63 1.76
CA VAL A 64 5.06 4.35 2.06
C VAL A 64 4.75 2.96 1.56
N VAL A 65 4.27 2.12 2.46
CA VAL A 65 4.11 0.69 2.24
C VAL A 65 2.63 0.36 2.17
N ALA A 66 2.19 -0.25 1.07
CA ALA A 66 0.88 -0.89 0.99
C ALA A 66 0.99 -2.33 1.46
N GLN A 67 -0.02 -2.81 2.19
CA GLN A 67 -0.16 -4.20 2.59
C GLN A 67 -1.50 -4.74 2.14
N GLY A 68 -1.49 -5.96 1.60
CA GLY A 68 -2.69 -6.77 1.41
C GLY A 68 -2.74 -7.84 2.48
N ASN A 69 -3.85 -7.93 3.21
CA ASN A 69 -4.04 -8.90 4.28
C ASN A 69 -5.17 -9.88 3.92
N LEU A 70 -4.92 -11.16 4.16
CA LEU A 70 -5.90 -12.24 4.05
C LEU A 70 -5.84 -13.09 5.32
N SER A 71 -6.98 -13.32 5.96
CA SER A 71 -7.12 -14.25 7.09
C SER A 71 -8.13 -15.34 6.78
N VAL A 72 -7.80 -16.56 7.17
CA VAL A 72 -8.73 -17.69 7.25
C VAL A 72 -9.45 -17.58 8.60
N SER A 73 -10.78 -17.65 8.58
CA SER A 73 -11.58 -17.59 9.80
C SER A 73 -11.57 -18.94 10.53
N GLY A 74 -11.70 -18.91 11.85
CA GLY A 74 -11.67 -20.10 12.70
C GLY A 74 -10.27 -20.54 13.10
N ASN A 75 -10.16 -21.78 13.56
CA ASN A 75 -8.92 -22.37 14.08
C ASN A 75 -8.35 -23.43 13.12
N SER A 76 -8.28 -23.08 11.84
CA SER A 76 -7.82 -23.97 10.77
C SER A 76 -6.86 -23.26 9.83
N ASN A 77 -5.87 -24.00 9.35
CA ASN A 77 -4.96 -23.56 8.30
C ASN A 77 -5.43 -24.13 6.95
N VAL A 78 -5.16 -23.40 5.86
CA VAL A 78 -5.30 -23.93 4.50
C VAL A 78 -3.98 -24.53 4.03
N PRO A 79 -4.00 -25.51 3.10
CA PRO A 79 -2.79 -26.10 2.56
C PRO A 79 -1.91 -25.10 1.80
N THR A 80 -0.65 -25.47 1.58
CA THR A 80 0.30 -24.71 0.75
C THR A 80 -0.28 -24.37 -0.63
N GLY A 81 -0.15 -23.12 -1.05
CA GLY A 81 -0.60 -22.57 -2.32
C GLY A 81 -2.10 -22.30 -2.43
N TYR A 82 -2.91 -22.57 -1.39
CA TYR A 82 -4.36 -22.40 -1.46
C TYR A 82 -4.82 -20.95 -1.38
N ILE A 83 -4.03 -20.05 -0.82
CA ILE A 83 -4.37 -18.63 -0.73
C ILE A 83 -3.30 -17.78 -1.40
N GLY A 84 -3.72 -16.68 -2.00
CA GLY A 84 -2.82 -15.72 -2.61
C GLY A 84 -3.27 -14.28 -2.40
N VAL A 85 -2.31 -13.37 -2.45
CA VAL A 85 -2.53 -11.92 -2.30
C VAL A 85 -1.76 -11.19 -3.39
N LYS A 86 -2.41 -10.17 -3.97
CA LYS A 86 -1.85 -9.18 -4.89
C LYS A 86 -2.11 -7.80 -4.26
N THR A 87 -1.10 -6.94 -4.22
CA THR A 87 -1.18 -5.64 -3.53
C THR A 87 -0.85 -4.50 -4.49
N GLU A 88 -1.58 -3.39 -4.37
CA GLU A 88 -1.42 -2.20 -5.18
C GLU A 88 -1.35 -0.97 -4.28
N LEU A 89 -0.35 -0.12 -4.53
CA LEU A 89 -0.19 1.18 -3.91
C LEU A 89 -0.62 2.25 -4.91
N TYR A 90 -1.44 3.20 -4.48
CA TYR A 90 -1.85 4.36 -5.28
C TYR A 90 -1.38 5.64 -4.62
N ARG A 91 -0.97 6.63 -5.43
CA ARG A 91 -0.65 7.99 -5.01
C ARG A 91 -1.64 8.95 -5.66
N ALA A 92 -2.47 9.60 -4.86
CA ALA A 92 -3.51 10.54 -5.31
C ALA A 92 -4.38 9.99 -6.46
N GLY A 93 -4.79 8.73 -6.37
CA GLY A 93 -5.57 8.04 -7.41
C GLY A 93 -4.76 7.47 -8.57
N THR A 94 -3.45 7.70 -8.67
CA THR A 94 -2.60 7.13 -9.72
C THR A 94 -1.88 5.87 -9.22
N LEU A 95 -1.91 4.79 -10.00
CA LEU A 95 -1.25 3.53 -9.65
C LEU A 95 0.28 3.74 -9.57
N CYS A 96 0.85 3.42 -8.42
CA CYS A 96 2.22 3.73 -8.06
C CYS A 96 3.12 2.48 -8.06
N LYS A 97 2.70 1.45 -7.32
CA LYS A 97 3.42 0.18 -7.21
C LYS A 97 2.42 -0.97 -7.28
N VAL A 98 2.85 -2.09 -7.86
CA VAL A 98 2.09 -3.34 -7.88
C VAL A 98 3.02 -4.47 -7.48
N HIS A 99 2.56 -5.28 -6.53
CA HIS A 99 3.10 -6.60 -6.27
C HIS A 99 2.15 -7.63 -6.86
N ASP A 100 2.68 -8.47 -7.74
CA ASP A 100 1.98 -9.56 -8.38
C ASP A 100 1.55 -10.61 -7.34
N TRP A 101 0.79 -11.60 -7.80
CA TRP A 101 0.30 -12.67 -6.94
C TRP A 101 1.44 -13.40 -6.21
N TYR A 102 1.36 -13.39 -4.89
CA TYR A 102 2.13 -14.25 -4.01
C TYR A 102 1.19 -15.22 -3.29
N TYR A 103 1.61 -16.47 -3.16
CA TYR A 103 0.86 -17.58 -2.58
C TYR A 103 1.55 -18.14 -1.33
N ASN A 104 0.76 -18.64 -0.38
CA ASN A 104 1.30 -19.20 0.86
C ASN A 104 2.20 -20.42 0.58
N ALA A 105 3.47 -20.34 0.99
CA ALA A 105 4.46 -21.39 0.81
C ALA A 105 4.34 -22.52 1.85
N SER A 106 3.62 -22.28 2.95
CA SER A 106 3.34 -23.28 3.98
C SER A 106 1.85 -23.31 4.35
N GLU A 107 1.44 -24.31 5.13
CA GLU A 107 0.10 -24.30 5.73
C GLU A 107 -0.10 -23.03 6.56
N ALA A 108 -1.15 -22.27 6.25
CA ALA A 108 -1.35 -20.95 6.81
C ALA A 108 -2.84 -20.67 7.09
N GLY A 109 -3.11 -20.01 8.21
CA GLY A 109 -4.38 -19.39 8.54
C GLY A 109 -4.46 -17.91 8.14
N GLY A 110 -3.46 -17.40 7.42
CA GLY A 110 -3.48 -16.07 6.82
C GLY A 110 -2.20 -15.77 6.05
N LEU A 111 -2.28 -14.77 5.18
CA LEU A 111 -1.19 -14.29 4.34
C LEU A 111 -1.23 -12.77 4.28
N GLN A 112 -0.08 -12.14 4.50
CA GLN A 112 0.14 -10.72 4.31
C GLN A 112 1.30 -10.52 3.34
N THR A 113 1.10 -9.63 2.38
CA THR A 113 2.13 -9.18 1.43
C THR A 113 2.26 -7.67 1.53
N SER A 114 3.45 -7.15 1.26
CA SER A 114 3.72 -5.72 1.30
C SER A 114 4.40 -5.21 0.04
N SER A 115 4.20 -3.93 -0.24
CA SER A 115 4.98 -3.18 -1.21
C SER A 115 5.96 -2.24 -0.53
N GLN A 116 7.26 -2.41 -0.74
CA GLN A 116 8.25 -1.37 -0.45
C GLN A 116 8.33 -0.37 -1.60
N ASP A 117 8.99 0.74 -1.30
CA ASP A 117 9.08 1.96 -2.09
C ASP A 117 7.75 2.72 -2.29
N ASN A 118 7.91 4.02 -2.46
CA ASN A 118 6.85 4.90 -2.91
C ASN A 118 7.21 5.52 -4.29
N CYS A 119 6.38 6.45 -4.77
CA CYS A 119 6.63 7.21 -6.00
C CYS A 119 6.62 8.72 -5.72
N GLY A 120 7.23 9.14 -4.61
CA GLY A 120 7.41 10.54 -4.20
C GLY A 120 6.44 11.02 -3.12
N ALA A 121 6.48 12.31 -2.77
CA ALA A 121 5.64 12.88 -1.71
C ALA A 121 4.16 12.95 -2.12
N GLY A 122 3.23 12.45 -1.29
CA GLY A 122 1.81 12.56 -1.61
C GLY A 122 0.88 11.84 -0.65
N ASN A 123 -0.38 11.76 -1.06
CA ASN A 123 -1.40 11.00 -0.36
C ASN A 123 -1.49 9.59 -0.96
N TYR A 124 -1.37 8.58 -0.12
CA TYR A 124 -1.26 7.19 -0.51
C TYR A 124 -2.41 6.36 0.02
N THR A 125 -2.89 5.44 -0.81
CA THR A 125 -3.86 4.41 -0.44
C THR A 125 -3.35 3.04 -0.88
N ALA A 126 -3.83 2.00 -0.21
CA ALA A 126 -3.57 0.62 -0.56
C ALA A 126 -4.87 -0.06 -1.00
N LYS A 127 -4.81 -0.88 -2.05
CA LYS A 127 -5.86 -1.84 -2.43
C LYS A 127 -5.20 -3.11 -2.97
N GLY A 128 -6.01 -4.03 -3.50
CA GLY A 128 -5.47 -5.23 -4.12
C GLY A 128 -6.53 -6.30 -4.31
N GLN A 129 -6.06 -7.54 -4.37
CA GLN A 129 -6.91 -8.71 -4.53
C GLN A 129 -6.38 -9.87 -3.69
N THR A 130 -7.29 -10.72 -3.29
CA THR A 130 -7.02 -12.01 -2.67
C THR A 130 -7.56 -13.12 -3.55
N ALA A 131 -6.96 -14.30 -3.46
CA ALA A 131 -7.42 -15.49 -4.15
C ALA A 131 -7.47 -16.65 -3.16
N ALA A 132 -8.49 -17.48 -3.29
CA ALA A 132 -8.58 -18.76 -2.60
C ALA A 132 -8.85 -19.88 -3.60
N TYR A 133 -8.10 -20.98 -3.49
CA TYR A 133 -8.21 -22.13 -4.36
C TYR A 133 -9.40 -23.00 -3.95
N SER A 134 -10.20 -23.38 -4.95
CA SER A 134 -11.38 -24.23 -4.80
C SER A 134 -11.61 -25.01 -6.10
N PHE A 135 -11.85 -26.31 -5.99
CA PHE A 135 -12.27 -27.19 -7.10
C PHE A 135 -11.54 -27.03 -8.45
N GLY A 136 -10.23 -26.73 -8.45
CA GLY A 136 -9.45 -26.61 -9.70
C GLY A 136 -9.26 -25.19 -10.22
N GLU A 137 -9.72 -24.17 -9.48
CA GLU A 137 -9.55 -22.77 -9.84
C GLU A 137 -9.33 -21.88 -8.63
N TYR A 138 -8.80 -20.67 -8.87
CA TYR A 138 -8.69 -19.64 -7.85
C TYR A 138 -9.85 -18.66 -7.97
N VAL A 139 -10.64 -18.56 -6.90
CA VAL A 139 -11.70 -17.57 -6.76
C VAL A 139 -11.10 -16.29 -6.20
N LYS A 140 -11.25 -15.18 -6.93
CA LYS A 140 -10.67 -13.88 -6.57
C LYS A 140 -11.68 -13.00 -5.84
N TYR A 141 -11.19 -12.25 -4.87
CA TYR A 141 -11.94 -11.23 -4.15
C TYR A 141 -11.12 -9.96 -4.07
N ASN A 142 -11.79 -8.82 -4.09
CA ASN A 142 -11.09 -7.54 -3.98
C ASN A 142 -10.78 -7.22 -2.53
N ILE A 143 -9.68 -6.51 -2.36
CA ILE A 143 -9.36 -5.77 -1.15
C ILE A 143 -9.81 -4.33 -1.40
N LEU A 144 -10.71 -3.81 -0.56
CA LEU A 144 -11.19 -2.43 -0.67
C LEU A 144 -10.07 -1.44 -0.36
N SER A 145 -10.11 -0.27 -1.01
CA SER A 145 -9.14 0.80 -0.78
C SER A 145 -9.11 1.22 0.69
N SER A 146 -7.90 1.39 1.23
CA SER A 146 -7.69 2.03 2.52
C SER A 146 -8.06 3.52 2.47
N PRO A 147 -8.29 4.17 3.62
CA PRO A 147 -8.15 5.61 3.75
C PRO A 147 -6.74 6.06 3.37
N ALA A 148 -6.59 7.33 3.01
CA ALA A 148 -5.31 7.88 2.58
C ALA A 148 -4.45 8.34 3.75
N ILE A 149 -3.14 8.13 3.65
CA ILE A 149 -2.13 8.76 4.52
C ILE A 149 -1.21 9.66 3.70
N SER A 150 -0.57 10.63 4.34
CA SER A 150 0.47 11.44 3.71
C SER A 150 1.86 10.88 4.02
N GLY A 151 2.69 10.73 3.00
CA GLY A 151 4.05 10.19 3.12
C GLY A 151 4.92 10.48 1.89
N GLY A 152 6.18 10.00 1.90
CA GLY A 152 7.11 10.23 0.79
C GLY A 152 7.83 11.58 0.76
N SER A 153 7.74 12.38 1.83
CA SER A 153 8.41 13.68 1.93
C SER A 153 9.78 13.56 2.61
N ASN A 154 10.85 14.04 1.96
CA ASN A 154 12.23 13.87 2.43
C ASN A 154 12.72 14.94 3.44
N THR A 155 11.86 15.61 4.21
CA THR A 155 12.29 16.76 5.02
C THR A 155 11.97 16.65 6.51
N LEU A 156 13.05 16.55 7.31
CA LEU A 156 13.20 17.31 8.55
C LEU A 156 12.80 18.78 8.26
N ALA A 157 11.72 19.23 8.91
CA ALA A 157 11.01 20.50 8.71
C ALA A 157 10.25 20.62 7.37
N ILE A 158 8.92 20.77 7.46
CA ILE A 158 8.22 21.95 6.94
C ILE A 158 6.88 22.03 7.67
N THR A 159 6.75 23.14 8.39
CA THR A 159 5.53 23.78 8.88
C THR A 159 4.37 23.57 7.92
N MET A 160 3.22 23.18 8.46
CA MET A 160 1.95 23.07 7.75
C MET A 160 1.69 24.28 6.87
N THR A 161 1.85 24.14 5.55
CA THR A 161 1.20 25.01 4.58
C THR A 161 1.11 24.26 3.27
N SER A 162 -0.04 23.61 3.07
CA SER A 162 -0.66 23.42 1.76
C SER A 162 -2.09 22.96 1.97
N SER A 163 -2.98 23.94 2.15
CA SER A 163 -4.39 23.77 1.83
C SER A 163 -4.50 23.57 0.33
N SER A 164 -4.52 22.32 -0.12
CA SER A 164 -5.15 21.97 -1.39
C SER A 164 -6.50 21.36 -1.05
N THR A 165 -7.55 22.18 -1.09
CA THR A 165 -8.92 21.69 -1.14
C THR A 165 -9.11 20.97 -2.46
N LEU A 166 -8.79 19.66 -2.50
CA LEU A 166 -9.46 18.77 -3.42
C LEU A 166 -10.85 18.56 -2.84
N SER A 167 -11.84 19.21 -3.45
CA SER A 167 -13.25 18.90 -3.22
C SER A 167 -13.47 17.42 -3.52
N ALA A 168 -13.55 16.61 -2.46
CA ALA A 168 -14.11 15.27 -2.54
C ALA A 168 -15.61 15.45 -2.80
N SER A 169 -16.03 15.36 -4.07
CA SER A 169 -17.43 15.14 -4.37
C SER A 169 -17.76 13.69 -4.00
N THR A 170 -18.38 13.54 -2.84
CA THR A 170 -19.15 12.35 -2.49
C THR A 170 -20.38 12.32 -3.39
N ASN A 171 -20.23 11.72 -4.57
CA ASN A 171 -21.36 11.19 -5.32
C ASN A 171 -21.00 9.74 -5.66
N GLU A 172 -21.90 8.83 -5.32
CA GLU A 172 -22.00 7.54 -6.00
C GLU A 172 -22.13 7.84 -7.49
N VAL A 173 -21.03 7.72 -8.24
CA VAL A 173 -21.02 7.89 -9.68
C VAL A 173 -20.86 6.50 -10.27
N ALA A 174 -21.92 6.00 -10.90
CA ALA A 174 -21.79 4.98 -11.93
C ALA A 174 -20.67 5.43 -12.88
N SER A 175 -19.53 4.73 -12.84
CA SER A 175 -18.26 5.19 -13.37
C SER A 175 -18.27 5.31 -14.89
N SER A 176 -18.69 6.45 -15.42
CA SER A 176 -18.50 6.77 -16.84
C SER A 176 -17.09 7.29 -17.05
N PHE A 177 -16.13 6.38 -17.22
CA PHE A 177 -14.79 6.74 -17.66
C PHE A 177 -14.83 7.46 -19.01
N SER A 178 -13.95 8.43 -19.17
CA SER A 178 -13.73 9.05 -20.48
C SER A 178 -13.15 8.03 -21.44
N LYS A 179 -13.44 8.19 -22.73
CA LYS A 179 -12.92 7.33 -23.79
C LYS A 179 -11.93 8.09 -24.66
N ASN A 180 -10.88 7.40 -25.09
CA ASN A 180 -9.91 7.95 -26.05
C ASN A 180 -10.42 7.82 -27.50
N LYS A 181 -9.61 8.22 -28.48
CA LYS A 181 -9.92 8.15 -29.92
C LYS A 181 -10.22 6.72 -30.42
N ASN A 182 -9.74 5.70 -29.69
CA ASN A 182 -9.91 4.28 -29.99
C ASN A 182 -11.11 3.66 -29.27
N GLY A 183 -11.85 4.46 -28.48
CA GLY A 183 -13.00 4.00 -27.70
C GLY A 183 -12.64 3.33 -26.38
N GLU A 184 -11.35 3.28 -26.02
CA GLU A 184 -10.85 2.69 -24.78
C GLU A 184 -11.12 3.65 -23.62
N THR A 185 -11.63 3.10 -22.52
CA THR A 185 -11.88 3.84 -21.28
C THR A 185 -10.57 4.10 -20.54
N TYR A 186 -10.41 5.30 -19.96
CA TYR A 186 -9.21 5.64 -19.19
C TYR A 186 -9.54 6.36 -17.88
N GLY A 187 -8.71 6.14 -16.85
CA GLY A 187 -8.85 6.81 -15.56
C GLY A 187 -8.16 6.10 -14.38
N SER A 188 -8.47 6.54 -13.17
CA SER A 188 -8.01 5.90 -11.94
C SER A 188 -8.81 4.62 -11.64
N ALA A 189 -8.13 3.58 -11.17
CA ALA A 189 -8.74 2.35 -10.66
C ALA A 189 -8.81 2.30 -9.11
N GLU A 190 -8.39 3.35 -8.40
CA GLU A 190 -8.22 3.35 -6.93
C GLU A 190 -9.50 2.94 -6.17
N LYS A 191 -10.65 3.46 -6.59
CA LYS A 191 -11.94 3.28 -5.89
C LYS A 191 -12.99 2.55 -6.74
N VAL A 192 -12.53 1.75 -7.69
CA VAL A 192 -13.39 1.12 -8.70
C VAL A 192 -13.68 -0.33 -8.35
N ALA A 193 -14.92 -0.75 -8.57
CA ALA A 193 -15.36 -2.12 -8.39
C ALA A 193 -14.67 -3.07 -9.40
N PRO A 194 -14.52 -4.37 -9.07
CA PRO A 194 -13.91 -5.32 -9.99
C PRO A 194 -14.68 -5.40 -11.31
N ASN A 195 -13.96 -5.60 -12.42
CA ASN A 195 -14.49 -5.63 -13.80
C ASN A 195 -15.16 -4.33 -14.27
N SER A 196 -15.10 -3.27 -13.46
CA SER A 196 -15.53 -1.92 -13.84
C SER A 196 -14.34 -0.99 -14.02
N GLU A 197 -13.11 -1.52 -13.95
CA GLU A 197 -11.88 -0.74 -14.15
C GLU A 197 -11.76 -0.28 -15.61
N PRO A 198 -11.15 0.90 -15.85
CA PRO A 198 -10.94 1.38 -17.21
C PRO A 198 -9.95 0.47 -17.95
N ASP A 199 -10.04 0.44 -19.29
CA ASP A 199 -9.10 -0.28 -20.15
C ASP A 199 -7.66 0.22 -19.94
N LEU A 200 -7.51 1.52 -19.71
CA LEU A 200 -6.26 2.24 -19.43
C LEU A 200 -6.29 2.82 -18.01
N ILE A 201 -5.49 2.24 -17.12
CA ILE A 201 -5.37 2.66 -15.72
C ILE A 201 -4.25 3.67 -15.59
N GLN A 202 -4.55 4.83 -15.01
CA GLN A 202 -3.56 5.87 -14.75
C GLN A 202 -2.44 5.34 -13.83
N ALA A 203 -1.18 5.51 -14.23
CA ALA A 203 -0.02 5.00 -13.51
C ALA A 203 1.19 5.95 -13.54
N ILE A 204 2.12 5.76 -12.60
CA ILE A 204 3.43 6.42 -12.55
C ILE A 204 4.49 5.39 -12.96
N GLY A 205 5.18 5.65 -14.07
CA GLY A 205 6.26 4.79 -14.57
C GLY A 205 7.53 4.83 -13.72
N VAL A 206 8.50 4.01 -14.11
CA VAL A 206 9.80 3.87 -13.41
C VAL A 206 10.52 5.20 -13.25
N ASP A 207 10.44 6.07 -14.26
CA ASP A 207 11.10 7.39 -14.27
C ASP A 207 10.24 8.51 -13.65
N GLY A 208 9.14 8.16 -12.96
CA GLY A 208 8.21 9.14 -12.40
C GLY A 208 7.27 9.79 -13.43
N ILE A 209 7.31 9.33 -14.70
CA ILE A 209 6.46 9.81 -15.79
C ILE A 209 5.01 9.34 -15.53
N PHE A 210 4.07 10.27 -15.58
CA PHE A 210 2.65 9.95 -15.54
C PHE A 210 2.17 9.44 -16.89
N GLY A 211 1.43 8.34 -16.88
CA GLY A 211 0.87 7.72 -18.07
C GLY A 211 -0.25 6.74 -17.73
N TYR A 212 -0.42 5.75 -18.58
CA TYR A 212 -1.45 4.73 -18.44
C TYR A 212 -0.90 3.34 -18.72
N VAL A 213 -1.29 2.38 -17.90
CA VAL A 213 -1.04 0.94 -18.14
C VAL A 213 -2.35 0.27 -18.57
N ARG A 214 -2.27 -0.73 -19.44
CA ARG A 214 -3.45 -1.50 -19.81
C ARG A 214 -3.84 -2.41 -18.65
N ALA A 215 -5.12 -2.40 -18.27
CA ALA A 215 -5.63 -3.26 -17.19
C ALA A 215 -5.37 -4.76 -17.46
N ALA A 216 -5.39 -5.16 -18.73
CA ALA A 216 -5.08 -6.52 -19.16
C ALA A 216 -3.61 -6.93 -18.88
N ASP A 217 -2.67 -5.99 -18.93
CA ASP A 217 -1.23 -6.26 -18.75
C ASP A 217 -0.84 -6.37 -17.25
N LEU A 218 -1.67 -5.79 -16.37
CA LEU A 218 -1.48 -5.84 -14.91
C LEU A 218 -1.65 -7.24 -14.32
N ASN A 219 -2.29 -8.16 -15.03
CA ASN A 219 -2.60 -9.49 -14.53
C ASN A 219 -1.99 -10.57 -15.42
N THR A 220 -1.41 -11.60 -14.80
CA THR A 220 -1.06 -12.83 -15.53
C THR A 220 -2.16 -13.87 -15.40
N LYS A 221 -2.10 -14.89 -16.24
CA LYS A 221 -2.96 -16.06 -16.09
C LYS A 221 -2.75 -16.68 -14.71
N MET A 222 -3.84 -16.86 -13.97
CA MET A 222 -3.81 -17.55 -12.68
C MET A 222 -3.32 -18.99 -12.87
N PRO A 223 -2.52 -19.52 -11.93
CA PRO A 223 -2.18 -20.94 -11.88
C PRO A 223 -3.45 -21.79 -11.84
N LYS A 224 -3.42 -22.97 -12.45
CA LYS A 224 -4.57 -23.89 -12.40
C LYS A 224 -4.60 -24.75 -11.15
N LYS A 225 -3.45 -24.86 -10.46
CA LYS A 225 -3.29 -25.69 -9.27
C LYS A 225 -2.30 -25.07 -8.28
N PRO A 226 -2.40 -25.37 -6.98
CA PRO A 226 -1.47 -24.87 -5.96
C PRO A 226 -0.01 -25.20 -6.26
N GLU A 227 0.30 -26.39 -6.78
CA GLU A 227 1.68 -26.80 -7.06
C GLU A 227 2.31 -25.95 -8.17
N GLU A 228 1.51 -25.54 -9.16
CA GLU A 228 1.95 -24.63 -10.24
C GLU A 228 2.22 -23.22 -9.67
N ALA A 229 1.36 -22.74 -8.77
CA ALA A 229 1.52 -21.44 -8.12
C ALA A 229 2.85 -21.35 -7.36
N ILE A 230 3.15 -22.37 -6.56
CA ILE A 230 4.36 -22.46 -5.76
C ILE A 230 5.61 -22.66 -6.62
N SER A 231 5.53 -23.52 -7.65
CA SER A 231 6.65 -23.72 -8.58
C SER A 231 7.03 -22.43 -9.31
N LYS A 232 6.04 -21.67 -9.79
CA LYS A 232 6.25 -20.37 -10.44
C LYS A 232 6.86 -19.36 -9.47
N GLN A 233 6.32 -19.26 -8.25
CA GLN A 233 6.82 -18.35 -7.22
C GLN A 233 8.29 -18.64 -6.84
N HIS A 234 8.67 -19.90 -6.69
CA HIS A 234 10.05 -20.27 -6.37
C HIS A 234 11.04 -20.03 -7.51
N SER A 235 10.56 -19.87 -8.76
CA SER A 235 11.43 -19.54 -9.89
C SER A 235 11.87 -18.07 -9.92
N PHE A 236 11.21 -17.20 -9.15
CA PHE A 236 11.53 -15.78 -9.11
C PHE A 236 12.73 -15.49 -8.22
N ALA A 237 13.66 -14.69 -8.76
CA ALA A 237 14.73 -14.07 -7.99
C ALA A 237 14.17 -13.07 -6.96
N GLN A 238 15.03 -12.62 -6.04
CA GLN A 238 14.63 -11.69 -4.98
C GLN A 238 14.10 -10.36 -5.55
N GLU A 239 14.78 -9.81 -6.56
CA GLU A 239 14.44 -8.54 -7.24
C GLU A 239 13.73 -8.77 -8.59
N SER A 240 12.87 -9.79 -8.68
CA SER A 240 12.21 -10.16 -9.93
C SER A 240 11.01 -9.25 -10.22
N PHE A 241 10.94 -8.68 -11.41
CA PHE A 241 9.81 -7.87 -11.86
C PHE A 241 9.39 -8.22 -13.29
N ARG A 242 8.11 -7.98 -13.61
CA ARG A 242 7.61 -7.90 -14.98
C ARG A 242 7.60 -6.46 -15.43
N GLU A 243 8.17 -6.22 -16.59
CA GLU A 243 8.07 -4.93 -17.28
C GLU A 243 6.83 -4.91 -18.18
N ILE A 244 6.01 -3.87 -18.03
CA ILE A 244 4.89 -3.58 -18.94
C ILE A 244 5.03 -2.16 -19.49
N LYS A 245 4.40 -1.91 -20.64
CA LYS A 245 4.45 -0.60 -21.31
C LYS A 245 3.62 0.43 -20.54
N LEU A 246 4.15 1.65 -20.46
CA LEU A 246 3.41 2.84 -20.06
C LEU A 246 3.06 3.64 -21.32
N TYR A 247 1.78 3.93 -21.50
CA TYR A 247 1.22 4.62 -22.65
C TYR A 247 0.80 6.06 -22.31
N ASP A 248 0.70 6.89 -23.33
CA ASP A 248 -0.06 8.14 -23.29
C ASP A 248 -1.57 7.83 -23.19
N VAL A 249 -2.39 8.87 -22.95
CA VAL A 249 -3.86 8.76 -22.84
C VAL A 249 -4.52 8.21 -24.11
N ASP A 250 -3.84 8.31 -25.25
CA ASP A 250 -4.32 7.75 -26.52
C ASP A 250 -4.22 6.22 -26.62
N GLY A 251 -3.55 5.57 -25.67
CA GLY A 251 -3.39 4.11 -25.61
C GLY A 251 -2.45 3.51 -26.67
N GLU A 252 -1.81 4.34 -27.49
CA GLU A 252 -0.96 3.91 -28.61
C GLU A 252 0.51 4.26 -28.37
N LYS A 253 0.77 5.51 -27.99
CA LYS A 253 2.13 6.00 -27.84
C LYS A 253 2.73 5.47 -26.55
N VAL A 254 3.77 4.65 -26.66
CA VAL A 254 4.57 4.22 -25.50
C VAL A 254 5.45 5.39 -25.05
N ILE A 255 5.35 5.76 -23.78
CA ILE A 255 6.07 6.88 -23.15
C ILE A 255 6.99 6.45 -22.00
N GLY A 256 7.00 5.16 -21.67
CA GLY A 256 7.90 4.59 -20.67
C GLY A 256 7.53 3.15 -20.33
N THR A 257 7.97 2.71 -19.16
CA THR A 257 7.71 1.38 -18.61
C THR A 257 7.17 1.48 -17.19
N PHE A 258 6.47 0.43 -16.78
CA PHE A 258 5.96 0.23 -15.43
C PHE A 258 6.37 -1.16 -14.95
N HIS A 259 6.85 -1.25 -13.71
CA HIS A 259 7.31 -2.50 -13.12
C HIS A 259 6.25 -3.09 -12.19
N ILE A 260 6.00 -4.38 -12.34
CA ILE A 260 5.20 -5.18 -11.43
C ILE A 260 6.16 -6.11 -10.71
N SER A 261 6.36 -5.91 -9.40
CA SER A 261 7.21 -6.79 -8.61
C SER A 261 6.57 -8.17 -8.53
N GLN A 262 7.35 -9.23 -8.76
CA GLN A 262 6.89 -10.61 -8.70
C GLN A 262 7.15 -11.25 -7.34
N ARG A 263 7.90 -10.56 -6.48
CA ARG A 263 8.19 -11.00 -5.12
C ARG A 263 7.93 -9.84 -4.16
N PRO A 264 7.00 -10.00 -3.20
CA PRO A 264 6.81 -9.01 -2.15
C PRO A 264 8.06 -8.86 -1.31
N ASP A 265 8.31 -7.63 -0.88
CA ASP A 265 9.51 -7.30 -0.13
C ASP A 265 9.48 -7.84 1.30
N ASP A 266 8.28 -7.87 1.89
CA ASP A 266 7.98 -8.61 3.12
C ASP A 266 6.71 -9.44 2.96
N VAL A 267 6.76 -10.66 3.50
CA VAL A 267 5.70 -11.66 3.48
C VAL A 267 5.56 -12.24 4.88
N LYS A 268 4.32 -12.26 5.39
CA LYS A 268 3.99 -12.94 6.64
C LYS A 268 2.92 -13.99 6.40
N GLU A 269 3.25 -15.22 6.77
CA GLU A 269 2.29 -16.32 6.85
C GLU A 269 1.94 -16.57 8.31
N PHE A 270 0.65 -16.53 8.61
CA PHE A 270 0.16 -16.72 9.97
C PHE A 270 -0.30 -18.16 10.13
N LYS A 271 0.10 -18.84 11.20
CA LYS A 271 -0.46 -20.14 11.60
C LYS A 271 -1.49 -19.96 12.70
N LYS A 272 -2.57 -20.73 12.63
CA LYS A 272 -3.50 -20.95 13.74
C LYS A 272 -3.11 -22.21 14.50
#